data_AF-A0A836VWZ1-F1
#
_entry.id   AF-A0A836VWZ1-F1
#
_cell.length_a   1.000
_cell.length_b   1.000
_cell.length_c   1.000
_cell.angle_alpha   90.00
_cell.angle_beta   90.00
_cell.angle_gamma   90.00
#
_symmetry.space_group_name_H-M   'P 1'
#
loop_
_entity.id
_entity.type
_entity.pdbx_description
1 polymer ?
#
loop_
_entity_poly.entity_id
_entity_poly.type
_entity_poly.pdbx_seq_one_letter_code
_entity_poly.pdbx_strand_id
1 'polypeptide(L)'
;MDGHRGRPGRRLSLGLLVRAALMLMLTGMGGARTVWSAEPHELARLVGKNVGLYVELRSPADQFRQLETSPLAMRLQTIRAYQRWLGSAGFRQLRAAGAYIETLAEKPFRKLIEDLFGQSVVIAIYPGDGQKPAVLLLTRAASEDDLSKALEVWQQVDERTATSISYSGDTYYRWSKRSEKGEQEVQFYWTSGRTLCLSNSENALRTTIDLARRSSASGKSGASLADAAPFRSAVSKLAPNVAAVVYLNPRAWDRQVVSAAENRLVVDLWRRCESAVLSLAFEPGVRVTANVRWRRGTGETRTRETTVEPLAVMSCLGDVPADALVAACGKLRLPAGWIDRLIELAPASERRQAEGLRRVLQGWLLGLDLFDEVLPRCRGQWAGFVVPSKPSREGRLPVDAAVRIPVPGDAPGAHSVGPPVAEALDNALSAGANLLGAIRNAESTGPLVVLQQEDSERIRLRWLDGLKLCAPTYGWADGTLYLATSPTVVRT
;
A
#
# COMPACT_ATOMS: atom_id res chain seq x y z
N MET A 1 -8.55 -54.59 7.53
CA MET A 1 -9.02 -53.26 7.99
C MET A 1 -7.76 -52.44 8.26
N ASP A 2 -7.15 -51.93 7.20
CA ASP A 2 -5.81 -51.35 7.30
C ASP A 2 -5.88 -49.87 7.64
N GLY A 3 -5.55 -49.58 8.90
CA GLY A 3 -5.51 -48.22 9.44
C GLY A 3 -4.33 -47.43 8.89
N HIS A 4 -4.42 -46.94 7.65
CA HIS A 4 -3.51 -45.93 7.12
C HIS A 4 -3.67 -44.63 7.91
N ARG A 5 -2.92 -44.51 9.02
CA ARG A 5 -2.62 -43.24 9.69
C ARG A 5 -1.77 -42.39 8.76
N GLY A 6 -2.40 -41.71 7.82
CA GLY A 6 -1.75 -40.72 6.96
C GLY A 6 -1.12 -39.63 7.83
N ARG A 7 0.22 -39.63 7.92
CA ARG A 7 0.96 -38.51 8.52
C ARG A 7 0.57 -37.23 7.76
N PRO A 8 0.11 -36.16 8.43
CA PRO A 8 -0.22 -34.91 7.75
C PRO A 8 1.07 -34.15 7.39
N GLY A 9 1.84 -34.69 6.45
CA GLY A 9 3.04 -34.08 5.86
C GLY A 9 2.68 -32.91 4.95
N ARG A 10 2.03 -31.87 5.50
CA ARG A 10 1.63 -30.68 4.73
C ARG A 10 2.84 -29.78 4.50
N ARG A 11 3.32 -29.83 3.25
CA ARG A 11 4.55 -29.22 2.75
C ARG A 11 4.63 -27.71 3.00
N LEU A 12 5.77 -27.27 3.53
CA LEU A 12 6.23 -25.89 3.44
C LEU A 12 6.64 -25.64 1.97
N SER A 13 5.81 -24.93 1.20
CA SER A 13 6.22 -24.44 -0.11
C SER A 13 6.94 -23.10 0.01
N LEU A 14 7.82 -22.76 -0.94
CA LEU A 14 8.39 -21.40 -1.03
C LEU A 14 7.27 -20.35 -1.05
N GLY A 15 6.13 -20.65 -1.69
CA GLY A 15 4.95 -19.79 -1.66
C GLY A 15 4.38 -19.58 -0.26
N LEU A 16 4.43 -20.57 0.64
CA LEU A 16 4.03 -20.40 2.04
C LEU A 16 5.06 -19.59 2.83
N LEU A 17 6.36 -19.85 2.66
CA LEU A 17 7.43 -19.10 3.33
C LEU A 17 7.48 -17.64 2.87
N VAL A 18 7.32 -17.37 1.56
CA VAL A 18 7.25 -16.01 1.01
C VAL A 18 5.96 -15.31 1.44
N ARG A 19 4.80 -15.99 1.49
CA ARG A 19 3.56 -15.41 2.05
C ARG A 19 3.62 -15.17 3.56
N ALA A 20 4.28 -16.05 4.31
CA ALA A 20 4.48 -15.91 5.74
C ALA A 20 5.45 -14.76 6.04
N ALA A 21 6.57 -14.67 5.30
CA ALA A 21 7.49 -13.55 5.34
C ALA A 21 6.75 -12.24 5.01
N LEU A 22 6.06 -12.16 3.86
CA LEU A 22 5.26 -10.97 3.49
C LEU A 22 4.18 -10.61 4.52
N MET A 23 3.46 -11.58 5.10
CA MET A 23 2.44 -11.27 6.11
C MET A 23 3.06 -10.85 7.45
N LEU A 24 4.16 -11.46 7.91
CA LEU A 24 4.91 -11.01 9.08
C LEU A 24 5.51 -9.62 8.87
N MET A 25 6.08 -9.36 7.69
CA MET A 25 6.61 -8.05 7.27
C MET A 25 5.52 -6.97 7.21
N LEU A 26 4.29 -7.31 6.78
CA LEU A 26 3.16 -6.38 6.74
C LEU A 26 2.59 -6.04 8.12
N THR A 27 2.83 -6.86 9.15
CA THR A 27 2.36 -6.64 10.53
C THR A 27 3.48 -6.17 11.47
N GLY A 28 4.55 -5.55 10.96
CA GLY A 28 5.89 -5.71 11.58
C GLY A 28 6.89 -4.54 11.68
N MET A 29 6.57 -3.22 11.62
CA MET A 29 7.65 -2.17 11.56
C MET A 29 7.49 -0.86 12.41
N GLY A 30 8.58 -0.27 12.99
CA GLY A 30 8.57 0.89 13.95
C GLY A 30 9.91 1.72 14.05
N GLY A 31 10.42 2.19 15.22
CA GLY A 31 11.72 2.97 15.28
C GLY A 31 12.73 2.83 16.48
N ALA A 32 14.04 2.61 16.20
CA ALA A 32 15.24 2.58 17.11
C ALA A 32 16.57 2.53 16.31
N ARG A 33 17.33 3.63 16.22
CA ARG A 33 18.35 3.85 15.17
C ARG A 33 19.76 3.32 15.48
N THR A 34 20.40 2.70 14.48
CA THR A 34 21.86 2.78 14.26
C THR A 34 22.12 3.31 12.84
N VAL A 35 23.00 4.29 12.70
CA VAL A 35 23.40 4.83 11.39
C VAL A 35 24.52 3.94 10.85
N TRP A 36 24.17 2.93 10.07
CA TRP A 36 25.14 2.15 9.28
C TRP A 36 25.19 2.70 7.86
N SER A 37 26.38 3.11 7.44
CA SER A 37 26.63 3.83 6.19
C SER A 37 26.65 2.95 4.94
N ALA A 38 25.79 1.94 4.87
CA ALA A 38 25.59 1.20 3.63
C ALA A 38 25.02 2.14 2.56
N GLU A 39 25.57 2.12 1.34
CA GLU A 39 25.01 2.94 0.25
C GLU A 39 23.55 2.54 0.03
N PRO A 40 22.59 3.49 0.04
CA PRO A 40 21.19 3.16 -0.08
C PRO A 40 20.92 2.45 -1.42
N HIS A 41 20.23 1.31 -1.35
CA HIS A 41 19.92 0.42 -2.47
C HIS A 41 21.12 -0.36 -3.06
N GLU A 42 22.09 -0.78 -2.25
CA GLU A 42 23.21 -1.61 -2.74
C GLU A 42 22.73 -2.85 -3.53
N LEU A 43 21.70 -3.55 -3.05
CA LEU A 43 21.11 -4.71 -3.75
C LEU A 43 20.42 -4.34 -5.09
N ALA A 44 20.06 -3.07 -5.34
CA ALA A 44 19.54 -2.65 -6.64
C ALA A 44 20.62 -2.64 -7.74
N ARG A 45 21.92 -2.66 -7.39
CA ARG A 45 23.01 -2.87 -8.36
C ARG A 45 23.01 -4.30 -8.93
N LEU A 46 22.47 -5.26 -8.18
CA LEU A 46 22.37 -6.67 -8.54
C LEU A 46 21.06 -7.02 -9.27
N VAL A 47 20.11 -6.09 -9.33
CA VAL A 47 18.84 -6.25 -10.05
C VAL A 47 18.97 -5.67 -11.46
N GLY A 48 18.48 -6.38 -12.48
CA GLY A 48 18.49 -5.89 -13.86
C GLY A 48 17.47 -4.77 -14.09
N LYS A 49 17.83 -3.76 -14.91
CA LYS A 49 16.99 -2.59 -15.21
C LYS A 49 15.59 -2.89 -15.78
N ASN A 50 15.38 -4.11 -16.30
CA ASN A 50 14.11 -4.57 -16.87
C ASN A 50 13.14 -5.17 -15.82
N VAL A 51 13.48 -5.10 -14.53
CA VAL A 51 12.55 -5.48 -13.45
C VAL A 51 11.25 -4.70 -13.56
N GLY A 52 10.12 -5.38 -13.35
CA GLY A 52 8.79 -4.79 -13.37
C GLY A 52 8.31 -4.31 -12.00
N LEU A 53 8.61 -5.07 -10.95
CA LEU A 53 8.36 -4.69 -9.56
C LEU A 53 9.60 -5.00 -8.71
N TYR A 54 10.09 -4.01 -7.97
CA TYR A 54 11.18 -4.13 -7.00
C TYR A 54 10.65 -3.77 -5.62
N VAL A 55 10.85 -4.63 -4.64
CA VAL A 55 10.48 -4.40 -3.23
C VAL A 55 11.74 -4.57 -2.40
N GLU A 56 12.21 -3.51 -1.74
CA GLU A 56 13.30 -3.54 -0.77
C GLU A 56 12.74 -3.37 0.64
N LEU A 57 13.22 -4.20 1.57
CA LEU A 57 13.14 -3.98 3.01
C LEU A 57 14.53 -3.72 3.54
N ARG A 58 14.69 -2.69 4.37
CA ARG A 58 15.96 -2.23 4.93
C ARG A 58 16.02 -2.49 6.42
N SER A 59 17.14 -3.05 6.87
CA SER A 59 17.38 -3.46 8.25
C SER A 59 16.15 -4.11 8.91
N PRO A 60 15.49 -5.12 8.30
CA PRO A 60 14.21 -5.62 8.79
C PRO A 60 14.28 -6.12 10.24
N ALA A 61 15.43 -6.67 10.65
CA ALA A 61 15.74 -7.03 12.03
C ALA A 61 15.53 -5.88 13.03
N ASP A 62 16.02 -4.68 12.66
CA ASP A 62 15.77 -3.47 13.42
C ASP A 62 14.28 -3.15 13.34
N GLN A 63 13.73 -2.96 12.13
CA GLN A 63 12.33 -2.57 11.90
C GLN A 63 11.32 -3.44 12.67
N PHE A 64 11.55 -4.74 12.84
CA PHE A 64 10.73 -5.62 13.67
C PHE A 64 10.79 -5.30 15.17
N ARG A 65 11.99 -5.25 15.78
CA ARG A 65 12.18 -4.87 17.21
C ARG A 65 11.51 -3.52 17.49
N GLN A 66 11.78 -2.63 16.56
CA GLN A 66 11.27 -1.28 16.45
C GLN A 66 9.72 -1.20 16.43
N LEU A 67 9.00 -2.15 15.80
CA LEU A 67 7.52 -2.19 15.88
C LEU A 67 7.06 -2.62 17.25
N GLU A 68 7.59 -3.72 17.76
CA GLU A 68 7.05 -4.42 18.93
C GLU A 68 6.99 -3.50 20.15
N THR A 69 7.90 -2.52 20.22
CA THR A 69 7.97 -1.46 21.23
C THR A 69 7.16 -0.19 20.90
N SER A 70 6.50 -0.12 19.74
CA SER A 70 5.78 1.08 19.29
C SER A 70 4.37 1.18 19.89
N PRO A 71 3.84 2.40 20.11
CA PRO A 71 2.45 2.60 20.55
C PRO A 71 1.42 1.97 19.61
N LEU A 72 1.73 1.87 18.31
CA LEU A 72 0.87 1.20 17.34
C LEU A 72 0.75 -0.30 17.63
N ALA A 73 1.87 -0.99 17.93
CA ALA A 73 1.83 -2.41 18.25
C ALA A 73 1.07 -2.68 19.55
N MET A 74 1.29 -1.85 20.57
CA MET A 74 0.55 -1.94 21.83
C MET A 74 -0.97 -1.77 21.60
N ARG A 75 -1.37 -0.80 20.74
CA ARG A 75 -2.78 -0.64 20.33
C ARG A 75 -3.29 -1.82 19.50
N LEU A 76 -2.53 -2.33 18.54
CA LEU A 76 -2.92 -3.50 17.73
C LEU A 76 -3.16 -4.74 18.62
N GLN A 77 -2.34 -4.94 19.65
CA GLN A 77 -2.49 -6.03 20.62
C GLN A 77 -3.79 -5.97 21.43
N THR A 78 -4.41 -4.79 21.63
CA THR A 78 -5.72 -4.68 22.30
C THR A 78 -6.91 -4.91 21.35
N ILE A 79 -6.70 -4.90 20.02
CA ILE A 79 -7.78 -5.09 19.05
C ILE A 79 -8.22 -6.57 19.01
N ARG A 80 -9.48 -6.84 19.41
CA ARG A 80 -10.09 -8.18 19.42
C ARG A 80 -10.04 -8.93 18.07
N ALA A 81 -9.93 -8.22 16.94
CA ALA A 81 -9.73 -8.83 15.62
C ALA A 81 -8.30 -9.40 15.47
N TYR A 82 -7.29 -8.64 15.88
CA TYR A 82 -5.88 -9.08 15.87
C TYR A 82 -5.65 -10.24 16.84
N GLN A 83 -6.22 -10.19 18.04
CA GLN A 83 -6.20 -11.30 19.00
C GLN A 83 -6.85 -12.58 18.43
N ARG A 84 -7.98 -12.46 17.71
CA ARG A 84 -8.61 -13.60 17.00
C ARG A 84 -7.72 -14.15 15.88
N TRP A 85 -6.97 -13.30 15.17
CA TRP A 85 -6.01 -13.74 14.16
C TRP A 85 -4.82 -14.48 14.77
N LEU A 86 -4.23 -13.99 15.87
CA LEU A 86 -3.21 -14.71 16.65
C LEU A 86 -3.73 -16.06 17.19
N GLY A 87 -5.02 -16.12 17.55
CA GLY A 87 -5.70 -17.35 17.94
C GLY A 87 -6.08 -18.29 16.78
N SER A 88 -5.86 -17.90 15.52
CA SER A 88 -6.31 -18.67 14.35
C SER A 88 -5.49 -19.94 14.11
N ALA A 89 -6.09 -20.93 13.46
CA ALA A 89 -5.39 -22.17 13.08
C ALA A 89 -4.18 -21.91 12.18
N GLY A 90 -4.27 -20.93 11.25
CA GLY A 90 -3.18 -20.54 10.37
C GLY A 90 -1.98 -19.94 11.14
N PHE A 91 -2.23 -19.03 12.09
CA PHE A 91 -1.16 -18.47 12.92
C PHE A 91 -0.53 -19.53 13.83
N ARG A 92 -1.34 -20.44 14.41
CA ARG A 92 -0.82 -21.59 15.17
C ARG A 92 0.08 -22.49 14.32
N GLN A 93 -0.30 -22.77 13.07
CA GLN A 93 0.50 -23.57 12.14
C GLN A 93 1.80 -22.86 11.77
N LEU A 94 1.77 -21.54 11.52
CA LEU A 94 2.97 -20.74 11.26
C LEU A 94 3.94 -20.78 12.44
N ARG A 95 3.44 -20.60 13.67
CA ARG A 95 4.25 -20.71 14.89
C ARG A 95 4.83 -22.10 15.11
N ALA A 96 4.08 -23.17 14.79
CA ALA A 96 4.58 -24.54 14.87
C ALA A 96 5.67 -24.82 13.82
N ALA A 97 5.54 -24.29 12.60
CA ALA A 97 6.59 -24.35 11.59
C ALA A 97 7.85 -23.57 12.01
N GLY A 98 7.69 -22.41 12.65
CA GLY A 98 8.78 -21.67 13.30
C GLY A 98 9.52 -22.53 14.32
N ALA A 99 8.82 -23.08 15.31
CA ALA A 99 9.42 -23.92 16.36
C ALA A 99 10.14 -25.18 15.82
N TYR A 100 9.64 -25.77 14.73
CA TYR A 100 10.35 -26.87 14.05
C TYR A 100 11.67 -26.40 13.43
N ILE A 101 11.69 -25.23 12.81
CA ILE A 101 12.92 -24.62 12.28
C ILE A 101 13.87 -24.24 13.43
N GLU A 102 13.37 -23.78 14.58
CA GLU A 102 14.19 -23.51 15.78
C GLU A 102 14.93 -24.74 16.28
N THR A 103 14.25 -25.90 16.27
CA THR A 103 14.84 -27.18 16.69
C THR A 103 15.94 -27.64 15.74
N LEU A 104 15.80 -27.39 14.44
CA LEU A 104 16.82 -27.75 13.43
C LEU A 104 17.97 -26.75 13.34
N ALA A 105 17.71 -25.47 13.59
CA ALA A 105 18.70 -24.40 13.51
C ALA A 105 19.49 -24.20 14.82
N GLU A 106 19.08 -24.85 15.91
CA GLU A 106 19.58 -24.63 17.28
C GLU A 106 19.60 -23.15 17.71
N LYS A 107 18.75 -22.33 17.07
CA LYS A 107 18.63 -20.87 17.22
C LYS A 107 17.15 -20.47 17.22
N PRO A 108 16.75 -19.43 17.97
CA PRO A 108 15.41 -18.83 17.84
C PRO A 108 15.12 -18.41 16.39
N PHE A 109 13.88 -18.59 15.94
CA PHE A 109 13.48 -18.39 14.54
C PHE A 109 13.65 -16.93 14.14
N ARG A 110 13.33 -16.04 15.08
CA ARG A 110 13.63 -14.61 14.98
C ARG A 110 15.11 -14.39 14.66
N LYS A 111 16.02 -15.00 15.41
CA LYS A 111 17.46 -14.84 15.22
C LYS A 111 17.90 -15.38 13.86
N LEU A 112 17.37 -16.52 13.40
CA LEU A 112 17.60 -17.03 12.04
C LEU A 112 17.13 -16.04 10.95
N ILE A 113 15.99 -15.37 11.14
CA ILE A 113 15.50 -14.33 10.22
C ILE A 113 16.42 -13.09 10.27
N GLU A 114 16.84 -12.65 11.45
CA GLU A 114 17.80 -11.55 11.62
C GLU A 114 19.17 -11.89 11.01
N ASP A 115 19.59 -13.15 11.05
CA ASP A 115 20.85 -13.65 10.49
C ASP A 115 20.81 -13.68 8.95
N LEU A 116 19.73 -14.22 8.36
CA LEU A 116 19.53 -14.33 6.90
C LEU A 116 19.22 -13.01 6.19
N PHE A 117 18.42 -12.15 6.83
CA PHE A 117 17.77 -11.00 6.21
C PHE A 117 18.17 -9.67 6.85
N GLY A 118 19.04 -9.69 7.86
CA GLY A 118 19.24 -8.60 8.82
C GLY A 118 19.59 -7.23 8.25
N GLN A 119 20.34 -7.15 7.14
CA GLN A 119 20.72 -5.86 6.55
C GLN A 119 19.73 -5.38 5.48
N SER A 120 19.35 -6.25 4.54
CA SER A 120 18.44 -5.89 3.46
C SER A 120 17.86 -7.11 2.77
N VAL A 121 16.61 -6.99 2.32
CA VAL A 121 15.92 -7.99 1.50
C VAL A 121 15.36 -7.30 0.27
N VAL A 122 15.57 -7.88 -0.90
CA VAL A 122 14.98 -7.42 -2.16
C VAL A 122 14.18 -8.55 -2.80
N ILE A 123 12.94 -8.27 -3.18
CA ILE A 123 12.15 -9.10 -4.09
C ILE A 123 12.02 -8.33 -5.41
N ALA A 124 12.60 -8.87 -6.48
CA ALA A 124 12.48 -8.34 -7.83
C ALA A 124 11.65 -9.31 -8.70
N ILE A 125 10.59 -8.80 -9.32
CA ILE A 125 9.70 -9.54 -10.21
C ILE A 125 9.85 -8.98 -11.62
N TYR A 126 10.18 -9.87 -12.55
CA TYR A 126 10.26 -9.58 -13.98
C TYR A 126 9.02 -10.15 -14.68
N PRO A 127 8.38 -9.39 -15.58
CA PRO A 127 7.26 -9.89 -16.37
C PRO A 127 7.68 -11.10 -17.21
N GLY A 128 6.80 -12.10 -17.28
CA GLY A 128 6.97 -13.24 -18.18
C GLY A 128 6.35 -12.96 -19.55
N ASP A 129 7.10 -13.19 -20.62
CA ASP A 129 6.62 -13.08 -22.02
C ASP A 129 5.71 -14.29 -22.36
N GLY A 130 4.50 -14.29 -21.83
CA GLY A 130 3.56 -15.42 -21.92
C GLY A 130 3.89 -16.60 -20.99
N GLN A 131 5.00 -16.52 -20.25
CA GLN A 131 5.44 -17.51 -19.26
C GLN A 131 5.15 -17.05 -17.82
N LYS A 132 5.38 -17.94 -16.85
CA LYS A 132 5.37 -17.58 -15.41
C LYS A 132 6.40 -16.46 -15.17
N PRO A 133 6.11 -15.42 -14.36
CA PRO A 133 7.05 -14.34 -14.10
C PRO A 133 8.31 -14.87 -13.39
N ALA A 134 9.46 -14.29 -13.74
CA ALA A 134 10.70 -14.57 -13.03
C ALA A 134 10.72 -13.76 -11.73
N VAL A 135 10.95 -14.43 -10.61
CA VAL A 135 11.05 -13.86 -9.27
C VAL A 135 12.47 -14.08 -8.78
N LEU A 136 13.06 -13.01 -8.24
CA LEU A 136 14.40 -12.97 -7.69
C LEU A 136 14.29 -12.49 -6.25
N LEU A 137 14.74 -13.30 -5.29
CA LEU A 137 14.91 -12.92 -3.89
C LEU A 137 16.41 -12.73 -3.64
N LEU A 138 16.80 -11.51 -3.28
CA LEU A 138 18.13 -11.14 -2.85
C LEU A 138 18.09 -10.86 -1.35
N THR A 139 19.05 -11.36 -0.60
CA THR A 139 19.21 -11.04 0.83
C THR A 139 20.66 -10.65 1.11
N ARG A 140 20.85 -9.82 2.14
CA ARG A 140 22.16 -9.53 2.69
C ARG A 140 22.19 -9.92 4.17
N ALA A 141 22.92 -10.98 4.45
CA ALA A 141 23.01 -11.63 5.75
C ALA A 141 23.88 -10.84 6.74
N ALA A 142 23.72 -11.15 8.03
CA ALA A 142 24.52 -10.58 9.12
C ALA A 142 26.00 -10.98 9.07
N SER A 143 26.30 -12.17 8.53
CA SER A 143 27.65 -12.64 8.19
C SER A 143 27.57 -13.70 7.07
N GLU A 144 28.72 -14.12 6.55
CA GLU A 144 28.80 -15.21 5.55
C GLU A 144 28.63 -16.60 6.21
N ASP A 145 29.15 -16.75 7.43
CA ASP A 145 28.96 -17.93 8.28
C ASP A 145 27.48 -18.17 8.63
N ASP A 146 26.77 -17.11 9.03
CA ASP A 146 25.32 -17.16 9.29
C ASP A 146 24.52 -17.54 8.04
N LEU A 147 24.95 -17.08 6.86
CA LEU A 147 24.33 -17.44 5.59
C LEU A 147 24.56 -18.93 5.25
N SER A 148 25.78 -19.45 5.43
CA SER A 148 26.07 -20.88 5.20
C SER A 148 25.19 -21.76 6.09
N LYS A 149 25.20 -21.51 7.41
CA LYS A 149 24.42 -22.26 8.40
C LYS A 149 22.93 -22.23 8.09
N ALA A 150 22.40 -21.10 7.67
CA ALA A 150 20.99 -20.99 7.32
C ALA A 150 20.62 -21.71 6.01
N LEU A 151 21.54 -21.79 5.04
CA LEU A 151 21.36 -22.61 3.83
C LEU A 151 21.44 -24.11 4.14
N GLU A 152 22.33 -24.54 5.05
CA GLU A 152 22.42 -25.92 5.53
C GLU A 152 21.12 -26.37 6.20
N VAL A 153 20.58 -25.55 7.12
CA VAL A 153 19.26 -25.79 7.76
C VAL A 153 18.15 -25.87 6.70
N TRP A 154 18.13 -24.97 5.71
CA TRP A 154 17.11 -25.03 4.66
C TRP A 154 17.26 -26.30 3.79
N GLN A 155 18.48 -26.70 3.44
CA GLN A 155 18.72 -27.93 2.70
C GLN A 155 18.23 -29.18 3.46
N GLN A 156 18.38 -29.21 4.79
CA GLN A 156 17.82 -30.26 5.64
C GLN A 156 16.28 -30.25 5.66
N VAL A 157 15.65 -29.07 5.77
CA VAL A 157 14.18 -28.91 5.84
C VAL A 157 13.47 -29.27 4.52
N ASP A 158 14.07 -28.96 3.37
CA ASP A 158 13.37 -28.99 2.07
C ASP A 158 13.68 -30.24 1.24
N GLU A 159 14.50 -31.20 1.72
CA GLU A 159 14.79 -32.49 1.06
C GLU A 159 15.13 -32.35 -0.45
N ARG A 160 15.84 -31.27 -0.84
CA ARG A 160 16.11 -30.96 -2.25
C ARG A 160 17.43 -31.51 -2.72
N THR A 161 17.46 -32.05 -3.93
CA THR A 161 18.71 -32.31 -4.63
C THR A 161 19.27 -31.01 -5.19
N ALA A 162 20.53 -30.70 -4.86
CA ALA A 162 21.29 -29.59 -5.38
C ALA A 162 22.28 -30.10 -6.44
N THR A 163 22.31 -29.46 -7.60
CA THR A 163 23.34 -29.69 -8.63
C THR A 163 24.12 -28.40 -8.82
N SER A 164 25.43 -28.43 -8.63
CA SER A 164 26.31 -27.30 -8.91
C SER A 164 26.46 -27.07 -10.40
N ILE A 165 26.52 -25.81 -10.80
CA ILE A 165 26.69 -25.36 -12.18
C ILE A 165 27.71 -24.20 -12.17
N SER A 166 28.76 -24.31 -12.97
CA SER A 166 29.72 -23.23 -13.16
C SER A 166 29.24 -22.28 -14.27
N TYR A 167 29.33 -20.97 -14.03
CA TYR A 167 29.02 -19.93 -15.01
C TYR A 167 29.84 -18.68 -14.71
N SER A 168 30.49 -18.13 -15.74
CA SER A 168 31.26 -16.88 -15.60
C SER A 168 32.37 -16.93 -14.52
N GLY A 169 32.85 -18.12 -14.13
CA GLY A 169 33.84 -18.31 -13.05
C GLY A 169 33.23 -18.42 -11.65
N ASP A 170 31.94 -18.14 -11.49
CA ASP A 170 31.16 -18.40 -10.28
C ASP A 170 30.58 -19.83 -10.30
N THR A 171 30.20 -20.32 -9.12
CA THR A 171 29.38 -21.54 -8.98
C THR A 171 28.03 -21.15 -8.40
N TYR A 172 26.96 -21.60 -9.04
CA TYR A 172 25.60 -21.53 -8.51
C TYR A 172 25.00 -22.94 -8.49
N TYR A 173 23.84 -23.07 -7.87
CA TYR A 173 23.21 -24.35 -7.62
C TYR A 173 21.80 -24.37 -8.17
N ARG A 174 21.44 -25.48 -8.82
CA ARG A 174 20.07 -25.80 -9.21
C ARG A 174 19.48 -26.74 -8.18
N TRP A 175 18.49 -26.26 -7.44
CA TRP A 175 17.61 -27.08 -6.63
C TRP A 175 16.47 -27.65 -7.47
N SER A 176 16.17 -28.93 -7.31
CA SER A 176 14.96 -29.53 -7.87
C SER A 176 14.21 -30.36 -6.84
N LYS A 177 12.88 -30.31 -6.91
CA LYS A 177 11.97 -31.09 -6.06
C LYS A 177 10.81 -31.61 -6.88
N ARG A 178 10.44 -32.87 -6.70
CA ARG A 178 9.23 -33.44 -7.34
C ARG A 178 8.02 -33.16 -6.44
N SER A 179 7.04 -32.45 -7.01
CA SER A 179 5.74 -32.26 -6.36
C SER A 179 4.96 -33.58 -6.28
N GLU A 180 3.89 -33.61 -5.47
CA GLU A 180 2.96 -34.77 -5.39
C GLU A 180 2.28 -35.07 -6.73
N LYS A 181 2.16 -34.04 -7.58
CA LYS A 181 1.59 -34.13 -8.93
C LYS A 181 2.61 -34.60 -9.98
N GLY A 182 3.83 -34.95 -9.57
CA GLY A 182 4.91 -35.34 -10.48
C GLY A 182 5.63 -34.17 -11.17
N GLU A 183 5.06 -32.96 -11.17
CA GLU A 183 5.70 -31.74 -11.68
C GLU A 183 7.02 -31.47 -10.94
N GLN A 184 8.08 -31.10 -11.68
CA GLN A 184 9.37 -30.74 -11.11
C GLN A 184 9.40 -29.23 -10.81
N GLU A 185 9.43 -28.87 -9.54
CA GLU A 185 9.74 -27.51 -9.11
C GLU A 185 11.26 -27.31 -9.18
N VAL A 186 11.70 -26.31 -9.95
CA VAL A 186 13.11 -25.94 -10.09
C VAL A 186 13.32 -24.55 -9.52
N GLN A 187 14.35 -24.39 -8.71
CA GLN A 187 14.82 -23.12 -8.18
C GLN A 187 16.35 -23.08 -8.31
N PHE A 188 16.91 -21.89 -8.35
CA PHE A 188 18.34 -21.67 -8.47
C PHE A 188 18.79 -20.76 -7.33
N TYR A 189 19.98 -21.01 -6.78
CA TYR A 189 20.58 -20.09 -5.81
C TYR A 189 22.08 -19.89 -6.08
N TRP A 190 22.55 -18.70 -5.73
CA TRP A 190 23.94 -18.27 -5.80
C TRP A 190 24.27 -17.47 -4.54
N THR A 191 25.50 -17.62 -4.05
CA THR A 191 26.01 -16.88 -2.90
C THR A 191 27.28 -16.14 -3.29
N SER A 192 27.49 -14.96 -2.71
CA SER A 192 28.73 -14.19 -2.87
C SER A 192 28.98 -13.37 -1.60
N GLY A 193 29.93 -13.85 -0.80
CA GLY A 193 30.14 -13.37 0.56
C GLY A 193 28.84 -13.42 1.36
N ARG A 194 28.39 -12.24 1.80
CA ARG A 194 27.17 -12.05 2.60
C ARG A 194 25.87 -11.95 1.80
N THR A 195 25.93 -12.08 0.47
CA THR A 195 24.74 -11.94 -0.40
C THR A 195 24.22 -13.31 -0.81
N LEU A 196 22.92 -13.55 -0.59
CA LEU A 196 22.18 -14.67 -1.12
C LEU A 196 21.31 -14.20 -2.29
N CYS A 197 21.29 -14.96 -3.37
CA CYS A 197 20.43 -14.76 -4.51
C CYS A 197 19.66 -16.05 -4.81
N LEU A 198 18.34 -15.96 -4.93
CA LEU A 198 17.43 -17.06 -5.18
C LEU A 198 16.49 -16.71 -6.33
N SER A 199 16.27 -17.63 -7.27
CA SER A 199 15.31 -17.40 -8.34
C SER A 199 14.60 -18.67 -8.82
N ASN A 200 13.40 -18.50 -9.37
CA ASN A 200 12.74 -19.51 -10.21
C ASN A 200 13.22 -19.45 -11.68
N SER A 201 14.14 -18.55 -12.02
CA SER A 201 14.66 -18.34 -13.38
C SER A 201 16.19 -18.30 -13.40
N GLU A 202 16.79 -19.25 -14.12
CA GLU A 202 18.24 -19.32 -14.33
C GLU A 202 18.80 -18.06 -15.00
N ASN A 203 18.05 -17.49 -15.94
CA ASN A 203 18.44 -16.27 -16.65
C ASN A 203 18.50 -15.04 -15.72
N ALA A 204 17.54 -14.91 -14.79
CA ALA A 204 17.55 -13.85 -13.79
C ALA A 204 18.73 -14.01 -12.82
N LEU A 205 19.05 -15.24 -12.42
CA LEU A 205 20.21 -15.54 -11.59
C LEU A 205 21.53 -15.20 -12.31
N ARG A 206 21.72 -15.66 -13.55
CA ARG A 206 22.91 -15.36 -14.36
C ARG A 206 23.10 -13.86 -14.61
N THR A 207 22.01 -13.14 -14.89
CA THR A 207 22.02 -11.67 -14.98
C THR A 207 22.52 -11.02 -13.69
N THR A 208 22.15 -11.57 -12.52
CA THR A 208 22.60 -11.09 -11.21
C THR A 208 24.09 -11.32 -11.00
N ILE A 209 24.60 -12.51 -11.36
CA ILE A 209 26.03 -12.86 -11.31
C ILE A 209 26.83 -11.90 -12.20
N ASP A 210 26.40 -11.69 -13.44
CA ASP A 210 27.08 -10.78 -14.38
C ASP A 210 27.08 -9.32 -13.90
N LEU A 211 26.03 -8.87 -13.22
CA LEU A 211 25.97 -7.55 -12.59
C LEU A 211 26.95 -7.44 -11.42
N ALA A 212 27.03 -8.45 -10.55
CA ALA A 212 27.96 -8.49 -9.43
C ALA A 212 29.41 -8.38 -9.90
N ARG A 213 29.82 -9.20 -10.89
CA ARG A 213 31.18 -9.17 -11.45
C ARG A 213 31.53 -7.80 -12.05
N ARG A 214 30.59 -7.14 -12.72
CA ARG A 214 30.79 -5.78 -13.29
C ARG A 214 30.91 -4.70 -12.21
N SER A 215 30.13 -4.81 -11.13
CA SER A 215 30.22 -3.89 -9.99
C SER A 215 31.63 -3.89 -9.37
N SER A 216 32.25 -5.07 -9.24
CA SER A 216 33.64 -5.19 -8.76
C SER A 216 34.70 -4.69 -9.75
N ALA A 217 34.43 -4.73 -11.06
CA ALA A 217 35.45 -4.50 -12.09
C ALA A 217 35.54 -3.07 -12.65
N SER A 218 34.43 -2.31 -12.70
CA SER A 218 34.42 -1.03 -13.45
C SER A 218 33.56 0.11 -12.87
N GLY A 219 32.83 -0.12 -11.78
CA GLY A 219 32.06 0.92 -11.07
C GLY A 219 30.89 1.58 -11.84
N LYS A 220 30.70 1.30 -13.14
CA LYS A 220 29.62 1.87 -13.97
C LYS A 220 28.97 0.79 -14.84
N SER A 221 27.81 0.28 -14.42
CA SER A 221 27.07 -0.76 -15.13
C SER A 221 25.66 -0.30 -15.51
N GLY A 222 25.50 0.38 -16.66
CA GLY A 222 24.21 0.85 -17.20
C GLY A 222 23.16 -0.23 -17.53
N ALA A 223 23.35 -1.45 -17.01
CA ALA A 223 22.42 -2.57 -17.02
C ALA A 223 21.67 -2.77 -15.68
N SER A 224 22.16 -2.19 -14.57
CA SER A 224 21.53 -2.36 -13.25
C SER A 224 20.28 -1.48 -13.06
N LEU A 225 19.42 -1.83 -12.10
CA LEU A 225 18.30 -1.00 -11.66
C LEU A 225 18.80 0.29 -10.98
N ALA A 226 19.83 0.19 -10.14
CA ALA A 226 20.46 1.36 -9.52
C ALA A 226 20.96 2.38 -10.57
N ASP A 227 21.33 1.92 -11.76
CA ASP A 227 21.77 2.75 -12.86
C ASP A 227 20.64 3.29 -13.76
N ALA A 228 19.40 2.84 -13.57
CA ALA A 228 18.25 3.31 -14.33
C ALA A 228 17.80 4.72 -13.90
N ALA A 229 17.77 5.65 -14.85
CA ALA A 229 17.40 7.05 -14.56
C ALA A 229 16.00 7.23 -13.91
N PRO A 230 14.94 6.51 -14.31
CA PRO A 230 13.64 6.59 -13.64
C PRO A 230 13.67 6.07 -12.19
N PHE A 231 14.48 5.04 -11.90
CA PHE A 231 14.67 4.51 -10.55
C PHE A 231 15.38 5.52 -9.67
N ARG A 232 16.56 6.02 -10.08
CA ARG A 232 17.30 7.06 -9.33
C ARG A 232 16.44 8.30 -9.06
N SER A 233 15.71 8.78 -10.08
CA SER A 233 14.85 9.95 -9.96
C SER A 233 13.66 9.76 -9.01
N ALA A 234 13.15 8.52 -8.88
CA ALA A 234 12.07 8.19 -7.96
C ALA A 234 12.61 8.01 -6.53
N VAL A 235 13.72 7.28 -6.39
CA VAL A 235 14.43 7.03 -5.13
C VAL A 235 14.97 8.28 -4.46
N SER A 236 15.51 9.24 -5.23
CA SER A 236 16.10 10.48 -4.69
C SER A 236 15.10 11.39 -3.98
N LYS A 237 13.80 11.07 -4.07
CA LYS A 237 12.69 11.80 -3.44
C LYS A 237 12.17 11.14 -2.16
N LEU A 238 12.75 10.01 -1.79
CA LEU A 238 12.38 9.29 -0.57
C LEU A 238 13.10 9.90 0.64
N ALA A 239 12.50 9.76 1.82
CA ALA A 239 13.18 10.10 3.06
C ALA A 239 14.41 9.17 3.25
N PRO A 240 15.50 9.62 3.91
CA PRO A 240 16.67 8.77 4.14
C PRO A 240 16.33 7.52 4.99
N ASN A 241 15.44 7.67 5.97
CA ASN A 241 15.06 6.65 6.95
C ASN A 241 13.86 5.80 6.51
N VAL A 242 13.81 5.37 5.25
CA VAL A 242 12.77 4.44 4.77
C VAL A 242 13.09 3.00 5.18
N ALA A 243 12.07 2.30 5.70
CA ALA A 243 12.10 0.91 6.10
C ALA A 243 11.77 -0.04 4.95
N ALA A 244 10.85 0.39 4.06
CA ALA A 244 10.51 -0.34 2.84
C ALA A 244 10.44 0.61 1.65
N VAL A 245 10.80 0.10 0.47
CA VAL A 245 10.66 0.79 -0.82
C VAL A 245 10.08 -0.17 -1.85
N VAL A 246 8.95 0.19 -2.46
CA VAL A 246 8.35 -0.54 -3.58
C VAL A 246 8.44 0.34 -4.82
N TYR A 247 9.21 -0.09 -5.82
CA TYR A 247 9.34 0.55 -7.11
C TYR A 247 8.65 -0.29 -8.20
N LEU A 248 7.72 0.34 -8.92
CA LEU A 248 7.05 -0.20 -10.10
C LEU A 248 7.65 0.46 -11.35
N ASN A 249 8.02 -0.37 -12.32
CA ASN A 249 8.40 0.02 -13.66
C ASN A 249 7.27 -0.34 -14.64
N PRO A 250 6.37 0.60 -15.00
CA PRO A 250 5.24 0.30 -15.85
C PRO A 250 5.63 -0.19 -17.24
N ARG A 251 6.77 0.30 -17.77
CA ARG A 251 7.27 -0.04 -19.11
C ARG A 251 7.60 -1.52 -19.25
N ALA A 252 8.01 -2.19 -18.16
CA ALA A 252 8.29 -3.62 -18.17
C ALA A 252 7.02 -4.46 -18.44
N TRP A 253 5.86 -4.05 -17.91
CA TRP A 253 4.59 -4.78 -18.06
C TRP A 253 3.73 -4.30 -19.23
N ASP A 254 4.25 -3.46 -20.14
CA ASP A 254 3.47 -2.90 -21.25
C ASP A 254 2.75 -3.99 -22.06
N ARG A 255 3.42 -5.13 -22.32
CA ARG A 255 2.81 -6.25 -23.05
C ARG A 255 1.58 -6.79 -22.30
N GLN A 256 1.75 -7.13 -21.03
CA GLN A 256 0.72 -7.79 -20.20
C GLN A 256 -0.46 -6.84 -19.92
N VAL A 257 -0.20 -5.57 -19.62
CA VAL A 257 -1.25 -4.60 -19.30
C VAL A 257 -2.03 -4.19 -20.56
N VAL A 258 -1.35 -3.94 -21.68
CA VAL A 258 -2.02 -3.58 -22.95
C VAL A 258 -2.85 -4.76 -23.49
N SER A 259 -2.44 -6.02 -23.26
CA SER A 259 -3.22 -7.19 -23.68
C SER A 259 -4.43 -7.49 -22.78
N ALA A 260 -4.38 -7.11 -21.50
CA ALA A 260 -5.40 -7.49 -20.51
C ALA A 260 -6.41 -6.39 -20.18
N ALA A 261 -6.10 -5.12 -20.44
CA ALA A 261 -6.96 -4.00 -20.10
C ALA A 261 -7.96 -3.67 -21.21
N GLU A 262 -9.23 -3.98 -20.97
CA GLU A 262 -10.36 -3.57 -21.83
C GLU A 262 -10.57 -2.05 -21.84
N ASN A 263 -10.26 -1.38 -20.72
CA ASN A 263 -10.46 0.05 -20.56
C ASN A 263 -9.28 0.87 -21.13
N ARG A 264 -9.55 1.65 -22.19
CA ARG A 264 -8.57 2.52 -22.85
C ARG A 264 -7.95 3.57 -21.94
N LEU A 265 -8.72 4.16 -21.01
CA LEU A 265 -8.21 5.15 -20.06
C LEU A 265 -7.18 4.51 -19.11
N VAL A 266 -7.37 3.25 -18.71
CA VAL A 266 -6.37 2.51 -17.92
C VAL A 266 -5.09 2.27 -18.74
N VAL A 267 -5.22 1.89 -20.02
CA VAL A 267 -4.06 1.71 -20.92
C VAL A 267 -3.31 3.02 -21.16
N ASP A 268 -4.01 4.14 -21.37
CA ASP A 268 -3.36 5.43 -21.65
C ASP A 268 -2.75 6.06 -20.40
N LEU A 269 -3.37 5.92 -19.22
CA LEU A 269 -2.72 6.21 -17.94
C LEU A 269 -1.48 5.32 -17.77
N TRP A 270 -1.59 4.01 -17.99
CA TRP A 270 -0.46 3.08 -17.87
C TRP A 270 0.73 3.52 -18.73
N ARG A 271 0.49 3.78 -20.03
CA ARG A 271 1.48 4.27 -21.01
C ARG A 271 2.12 5.60 -20.63
N ARG A 272 1.37 6.49 -19.96
CA ARG A 272 1.89 7.75 -19.42
C ARG A 272 2.68 7.54 -18.13
N CYS A 273 2.46 6.48 -17.36
CA CYS A 273 3.23 6.20 -16.15
C CYS A 273 4.67 5.76 -16.51
N GLU A 274 5.65 6.57 -16.11
CA GLU A 274 7.09 6.34 -16.35
C GLU A 274 7.69 5.51 -15.21
N SER A 275 7.35 5.84 -13.97
CA SER A 275 7.68 5.08 -12.77
C SER A 275 6.73 5.42 -11.62
N ALA A 276 6.52 4.46 -10.71
CA ALA A 276 5.90 4.74 -9.42
C ALA A 276 6.80 4.19 -8.31
N VAL A 277 6.97 4.93 -7.23
CA VAL A 277 7.63 4.45 -6.02
C VAL A 277 6.76 4.73 -4.81
N LEU A 278 6.61 3.73 -3.96
CA LEU A 278 6.03 3.81 -2.63
C LEU A 278 7.16 3.60 -1.62
N SER A 279 7.18 4.37 -0.55
CA SER A 279 8.05 4.12 0.58
C SER A 279 7.29 4.11 1.89
N LEU A 280 7.81 3.33 2.83
CA LEU A 280 7.30 3.18 4.18
C LEU A 280 8.40 3.62 5.15
N ALA A 281 8.10 4.50 6.08
CA ALA A 281 9.01 4.96 7.11
C ALA A 281 8.28 5.04 8.45
N PHE A 282 9.04 4.92 9.55
CA PHE A 282 8.49 4.85 10.89
C PHE A 282 9.14 5.90 11.78
N GLU A 283 8.44 7.03 11.92
CA GLU A 283 8.89 8.20 12.66
C GLU A 283 7.68 8.82 13.38
N PRO A 284 7.73 8.87 14.72
CA PRO A 284 6.74 8.38 15.72
C PRO A 284 5.47 7.59 15.30
N GLY A 285 5.12 7.51 14.03
CA GLY A 285 4.03 6.68 13.49
C GLY A 285 4.39 6.18 12.09
N VAL A 286 3.40 5.67 11.36
CA VAL A 286 3.60 5.11 10.02
C VAL A 286 3.48 6.22 8.97
N ARG A 287 4.57 6.51 8.25
CA ARG A 287 4.59 7.40 7.09
C ARG A 287 4.65 6.58 5.82
N VAL A 288 3.58 6.64 5.02
CA VAL A 288 3.54 6.12 3.65
C VAL A 288 3.74 7.30 2.69
N THR A 289 4.65 7.17 1.72
CA THR A 289 4.88 8.20 0.70
C THR A 289 4.83 7.56 -0.68
N ALA A 290 3.96 8.07 -1.55
CA ALA A 290 3.85 7.62 -2.94
C ALA A 290 4.29 8.74 -3.89
N ASN A 291 5.27 8.47 -4.74
CA ASN A 291 5.70 9.36 -5.81
C ASN A 291 5.44 8.66 -7.16
N VAL A 292 4.55 9.22 -7.98
CA VAL A 292 4.28 8.71 -9.33
C VAL A 292 4.75 9.73 -10.36
N ARG A 293 5.58 9.29 -11.30
CA ARG A 293 6.13 10.10 -12.38
C ARG A 293 5.41 9.77 -13.68
N TRP A 294 4.84 10.78 -14.30
CA TRP A 294 4.09 10.67 -15.55
C TRP A 294 4.84 11.36 -16.69
N ARG A 295 5.03 10.65 -17.80
CA ARG A 295 5.46 11.20 -19.08
C ARG A 295 4.36 12.12 -19.60
N ARG A 296 4.70 13.39 -19.83
CA ARG A 296 3.80 14.32 -20.52
C ARG A 296 3.69 13.95 -21.99
N GLY A 297 2.55 14.32 -22.61
CA GLY A 297 2.42 14.32 -24.07
C GLY A 297 3.52 15.17 -24.72
N THR A 298 3.81 14.86 -25.98
CA THR A 298 4.87 15.51 -26.78
C THR A 298 4.73 17.03 -26.79
N GLY A 299 5.70 17.75 -26.19
CA GLY A 299 5.68 19.21 -26.13
C GLY A 299 6.55 19.78 -25.01
N GLU A 300 5.99 19.91 -23.80
CA GLU A 300 6.62 20.68 -22.70
C GLU A 300 6.95 19.86 -21.45
N THR A 301 8.25 19.63 -21.20
CA THR A 301 8.78 19.08 -19.95
C THR A 301 8.84 20.10 -18.81
N ARG A 302 7.71 20.73 -18.46
CA ARG A 302 7.57 21.39 -17.15
C ARG A 302 7.27 20.33 -16.09
N THR A 303 8.32 19.84 -15.41
CA THR A 303 8.19 19.02 -14.20
C THR A 303 7.55 19.84 -13.08
N ARG A 304 6.21 19.91 -13.07
CA ARG A 304 5.46 20.30 -11.88
C ARG A 304 5.57 19.14 -10.91
N GLU A 305 6.56 19.21 -10.03
CA GLU A 305 6.65 18.34 -8.88
C GLU A 305 5.51 18.72 -7.92
N THR A 306 4.52 17.85 -7.79
CA THR A 306 3.60 17.93 -6.66
C THR A 306 4.36 17.45 -5.44
N THR A 307 5.22 18.31 -4.89
CA THR A 307 5.92 18.02 -3.64
C THR A 307 4.88 17.86 -2.55
N VAL A 308 4.71 16.62 -2.11
CA VAL A 308 3.93 16.31 -0.91
C VAL A 308 4.77 16.83 0.25
N GLU A 309 4.51 18.08 0.63
CA GLU A 309 5.07 18.66 1.85
C GLU A 309 4.85 17.66 2.99
N PRO A 310 5.89 17.37 3.81
CA PRO A 310 5.69 16.54 4.99
C PRO A 310 4.57 17.17 5.81
N LEU A 311 3.53 16.39 6.09
CA LEU A 311 2.41 16.86 6.89
C LEU A 311 2.93 17.20 8.28
N ALA A 312 3.16 18.50 8.53
CA ALA A 312 3.13 19.04 9.88
C ALA A 312 1.87 18.50 10.55
N VAL A 313 2.01 18.02 11.79
CA VAL A 313 0.96 17.32 12.54
C VAL A 313 -0.36 18.05 12.32
N MET A 314 -1.28 17.41 11.58
CA MET A 314 -2.45 18.12 11.12
C MET A 314 -3.27 18.55 12.33
N SER A 315 -3.71 19.81 12.37
CA SER A 315 -4.63 20.29 13.41
C SER A 315 -5.87 19.39 13.52
N CYS A 316 -6.35 18.86 12.39
CA CYS A 316 -7.43 17.86 12.34
C CYS A 316 -7.05 16.45 12.83
N LEU A 317 -5.97 16.28 13.60
CA LEU A 317 -5.77 15.10 14.46
C LEU A 317 -6.20 15.36 15.91
N GLY A 318 -6.23 16.62 16.37
CA GLY A 318 -6.61 16.96 17.75
C GLY A 318 -8.04 16.51 18.09
N ASP A 319 -8.99 16.83 17.22
CA ASP A 319 -10.42 16.52 17.37
C ASP A 319 -10.78 15.12 16.80
N VAL A 320 -9.86 14.15 16.86
CA VAL A 320 -10.18 12.72 16.66
C VAL A 320 -10.57 12.11 18.00
N PRO A 321 -11.73 11.44 18.15
CA PRO A 321 -12.13 10.82 19.41
C PRO A 321 -11.08 9.84 19.95
N ALA A 322 -10.83 9.88 21.26
CA ALA A 322 -9.81 9.05 21.90
C ALA A 322 -10.10 7.53 21.82
N ASP A 323 -11.36 7.16 21.64
CA ASP A 323 -11.84 5.78 21.46
C ASP A 323 -11.87 5.33 19.98
N ALA A 324 -11.41 6.17 19.04
CA ALA A 324 -11.32 5.82 17.63
C ALA A 324 -10.44 4.57 17.42
N LEU A 325 -11.04 3.53 16.84
CA LEU A 325 -10.40 2.27 16.46
C LEU A 325 -9.37 2.50 15.36
N VAL A 326 -9.70 3.35 14.40
CA VAL A 326 -8.86 3.75 13.27
C VAL A 326 -9.11 5.24 13.00
N ALA A 327 -8.05 5.98 12.70
CA ALA A 327 -8.14 7.33 12.16
C ALA A 327 -7.11 7.51 11.04
N ALA A 328 -7.46 8.33 10.06
CA ALA A 328 -6.61 8.72 8.95
C ALA A 328 -6.86 10.21 8.66
N CYS A 329 -5.80 10.97 8.41
CA CYS A 329 -5.91 12.36 7.96
C CYS A 329 -5.01 12.59 6.75
N GLY A 330 -5.38 13.54 5.90
CA GLY A 330 -4.62 13.83 4.70
C GLY A 330 -4.85 15.23 4.16
N LYS A 331 -3.96 15.64 3.26
CA LYS A 331 -4.08 16.87 2.48
C LYS A 331 -4.11 16.54 0.99
N LEU A 332 -5.31 16.49 0.42
CA LEU A 332 -5.55 16.27 -0.99
C LEU A 332 -5.33 17.58 -1.77
N ARG A 333 -4.10 17.79 -2.27
CA ARG A 333 -3.79 18.87 -3.22
C ARG A 333 -3.99 18.41 -4.66
N LEU A 334 -5.14 18.75 -5.22
CA LEU A 334 -5.45 18.52 -6.63
C LEU A 334 -4.90 19.69 -7.48
N PRO A 335 -4.13 19.44 -8.54
CA PRO A 335 -3.75 20.50 -9.49
C PRO A 335 -5.00 21.05 -10.21
N ALA A 336 -5.08 22.35 -10.44
CA ALA A 336 -6.14 22.94 -11.26
C ALA A 336 -6.21 22.26 -12.65
N GLY A 337 -7.44 21.98 -13.13
CA GLY A 337 -7.68 21.26 -14.38
C GLY A 337 -7.26 19.78 -14.40
N TRP A 338 -7.05 19.14 -13.24
CA TRP A 338 -6.79 17.68 -13.20
C TRP A 338 -8.01 16.86 -13.65
N ILE A 339 -9.24 17.34 -13.36
CA ILE A 339 -10.49 16.71 -13.78
C ILE A 339 -10.72 16.90 -15.27
N ASP A 340 -10.44 18.08 -15.83
CA ASP A 340 -10.48 18.29 -17.28
C ASP A 340 -9.62 17.25 -17.99
N ARG A 341 -8.41 16.98 -17.49
CA ARG A 341 -7.51 15.95 -18.04
C ARG A 341 -8.05 14.53 -17.89
N LEU A 342 -8.81 14.22 -16.84
CA LEU A 342 -9.46 12.92 -16.70
C LEU A 342 -10.67 12.79 -17.65
N ILE A 343 -11.43 13.87 -17.86
CA ILE A 343 -12.51 13.93 -18.84
C ILE A 343 -11.93 13.83 -20.26
N GLU A 344 -10.87 14.57 -20.59
CA GLU A 344 -10.12 14.44 -21.86
C GLU A 344 -9.60 13.01 -22.10
N LEU A 345 -9.25 12.27 -21.04
CA LEU A 345 -8.84 10.87 -21.13
C LEU A 345 -10.02 9.89 -21.31
N ALA A 346 -11.24 10.28 -20.95
CA ALA A 346 -12.42 9.43 -21.08
C ALA A 346 -12.81 9.24 -22.57
N PRO A 347 -13.40 8.09 -22.95
CA PRO A 347 -14.05 7.89 -24.24
C PRO A 347 -15.09 8.97 -24.56
N ALA A 348 -15.28 9.33 -25.83
CA ALA A 348 -16.15 10.43 -26.23
C ALA A 348 -17.63 10.29 -25.77
N SER A 349 -18.11 9.06 -25.59
CA SER A 349 -19.41 8.74 -24.98
C SER A 349 -19.47 9.11 -23.49
N GLU A 350 -18.42 8.79 -22.75
CA GLU A 350 -18.29 9.08 -21.31
C GLU A 350 -18.02 10.57 -21.05
N ARG A 351 -17.30 11.27 -21.95
CA ARG A 351 -17.07 12.73 -21.83
C ARG A 351 -18.37 13.51 -21.68
N ARG A 352 -19.33 13.27 -22.56
CA ARG A 352 -20.64 13.94 -22.50
C ARG A 352 -21.40 13.64 -21.21
N GLN A 353 -21.26 12.42 -20.66
CA GLN A 353 -21.85 12.05 -19.38
C GLN A 353 -21.15 12.74 -18.21
N ALA A 354 -19.82 12.81 -18.21
CA ALA A 354 -19.03 13.51 -17.20
C ALA A 354 -19.29 15.04 -17.22
N GLU A 355 -19.35 15.66 -18.39
CA GLU A 355 -19.74 17.06 -18.58
C GLU A 355 -21.19 17.34 -18.18
N GLY A 356 -22.08 16.37 -18.38
CA GLY A 356 -23.49 16.44 -17.93
C GLY A 356 -23.58 16.38 -16.41
N LEU A 357 -22.93 15.39 -15.79
CA LEU A 357 -22.85 15.26 -14.33
C LEU A 357 -22.20 16.49 -13.69
N ARG A 358 -21.11 17.01 -14.27
CA ARG A 358 -20.45 18.25 -13.82
C ARG A 358 -21.41 19.44 -13.81
N ARG A 359 -22.21 19.63 -14.86
CA ARG A 359 -23.23 20.69 -14.92
C ARG A 359 -24.37 20.51 -13.91
N VAL A 360 -24.81 19.27 -13.67
CA VAL A 360 -25.80 18.97 -12.62
C VAL A 360 -25.24 19.30 -11.23
N LEU A 361 -24.01 18.86 -10.94
CA LEU A 361 -23.31 19.18 -9.69
C LEU A 361 -23.10 20.69 -9.53
N GLN A 362 -22.73 21.40 -10.61
CA GLN A 362 -22.59 22.85 -10.59
C GLN A 362 -23.92 23.56 -10.27
N GLY A 363 -25.05 23.10 -10.83
CA GLY A 363 -26.38 23.60 -10.46
C GLY A 363 -26.72 23.35 -8.99
N TRP A 364 -26.36 22.18 -8.45
CA TRP A 364 -26.52 21.86 -7.03
C TRP A 364 -25.59 22.66 -6.12
N LEU A 365 -24.41 23.06 -6.60
CA LEU A 365 -23.42 23.89 -5.91
C LEU A 365 -23.64 25.40 -6.18
N LEU A 366 -24.88 25.81 -6.49
CA LEU A 366 -25.28 27.21 -6.67
C LEU A 366 -24.44 27.96 -7.73
N GLY A 367 -23.99 27.25 -8.78
CA GLY A 367 -23.16 27.76 -9.85
C GLY A 367 -21.65 27.51 -9.68
N LEU A 368 -21.18 27.12 -8.49
CA LEU A 368 -19.76 26.84 -8.24
C LEU A 368 -19.34 25.49 -8.84
N ASP A 369 -18.14 25.45 -9.43
CA ASP A 369 -17.57 24.18 -9.89
C ASP A 369 -17.00 23.35 -8.73
N LEU A 370 -17.39 22.08 -8.63
CA LEU A 370 -16.92 21.18 -7.58
C LEU A 370 -15.38 21.05 -7.56
N PHE A 371 -14.76 20.97 -8.73
CA PHE A 371 -13.37 20.56 -8.90
C PHE A 371 -12.40 21.73 -9.01
N ASP A 372 -12.83 22.83 -9.65
CA ASP A 372 -12.00 24.02 -9.85
C ASP A 372 -12.27 25.14 -8.83
N GLU A 373 -13.42 25.15 -8.15
CA GLU A 373 -13.74 26.18 -7.15
C GLU A 373 -13.93 25.64 -5.73
N VAL A 374 -14.73 24.59 -5.54
CA VAL A 374 -15.08 24.08 -4.20
C VAL A 374 -13.91 23.31 -3.58
N LEU A 375 -13.44 22.22 -4.21
CA LEU A 375 -12.36 21.39 -3.67
C LEU A 375 -11.04 22.15 -3.41
N PRO A 376 -10.60 23.10 -4.28
CA PRO A 376 -9.41 23.90 -4.00
C PRO A 376 -9.57 24.83 -2.78
N ARG A 377 -10.79 25.35 -2.53
CA ARG A 377 -11.09 26.18 -1.36
C ARG A 377 -11.12 25.36 -0.06
N CYS A 378 -11.52 24.08 -0.08
CA CYS A 378 -11.49 23.17 1.09
C CYS A 378 -10.08 22.83 1.65
N ARG A 379 -9.04 23.61 1.33
CA ARG A 379 -7.61 23.47 1.74
C ARG A 379 -6.96 22.10 1.45
N GLY A 380 -7.70 21.19 0.81
CA GLY A 380 -7.39 19.77 0.68
C GLY A 380 -7.44 18.97 1.99
N GLN A 381 -7.70 19.58 3.16
CA GLN A 381 -7.54 18.89 4.44
C GLN A 381 -8.76 18.03 4.76
N TRP A 382 -8.51 16.81 5.24
CA TRP A 382 -9.56 15.93 5.74
C TRP A 382 -9.03 15.06 6.89
N ALA A 383 -9.93 14.62 7.77
CA ALA A 383 -9.68 13.56 8.73
C ALA A 383 -10.89 12.63 8.83
N GLY A 384 -10.68 11.34 8.59
CA GLY A 384 -11.65 10.27 8.78
C GLY A 384 -11.32 9.43 9.99
N PHE A 385 -12.33 8.99 10.74
CA PHE A 385 -12.16 8.08 11.87
C PHE A 385 -13.33 7.11 12.01
N VAL A 386 -13.07 6.00 12.71
CA VAL A 386 -14.03 4.92 12.98
C VAL A 386 -14.06 4.68 14.49
N VAL A 387 -15.23 4.78 15.10
CA VAL A 387 -15.49 4.59 16.54
C VAL A 387 -16.44 3.42 16.78
N PRO A 388 -16.43 2.79 17.98
CA PRO A 388 -17.44 1.80 18.34
C PRO A 388 -18.84 2.43 18.39
N SER A 389 -19.85 1.80 17.79
CA SER A 389 -21.23 2.27 17.90
C SER A 389 -21.79 2.06 19.30
N LYS A 390 -22.54 3.03 19.82
CA LYS A 390 -23.32 2.84 21.06
C LYS A 390 -24.39 1.77 20.80
N PRO A 391 -24.49 0.69 21.61
CA PRO A 391 -25.44 -0.40 21.39
C PRO A 391 -26.87 0.11 21.61
N SER A 392 -27.55 0.44 20.51
CA SER A 392 -28.78 1.24 20.56
C SER A 392 -29.92 0.71 19.69
N ARG A 393 -29.65 -0.07 18.63
CA ARG A 393 -30.66 -0.80 17.84
C ARG A 393 -30.06 -2.09 17.27
N GLU A 394 -30.83 -3.18 17.28
CA GLU A 394 -30.47 -4.41 16.56
C GLU A 394 -30.34 -4.14 15.05
N GLY A 395 -29.38 -4.81 14.39
CA GLY A 395 -29.19 -4.73 12.93
C GLY A 395 -28.33 -3.56 12.41
N ARG A 396 -27.88 -2.63 13.27
CA ARG A 396 -26.87 -1.63 12.88
C ARG A 396 -25.46 -2.22 12.85
N LEU A 397 -24.55 -1.56 12.13
CA LEU A 397 -23.12 -1.86 12.19
C LEU A 397 -22.60 -1.65 13.64
N PRO A 398 -21.61 -2.43 14.11
CA PRO A 398 -21.03 -2.29 15.45
C PRO A 398 -20.01 -1.13 15.53
N VAL A 399 -19.86 -0.36 14.45
CA VAL A 399 -18.95 0.77 14.32
C VAL A 399 -19.64 1.88 13.55
N ASP A 400 -19.37 3.11 13.95
CA ASP A 400 -19.71 4.30 13.19
C ASP A 400 -18.44 4.95 12.65
N ALA A 401 -18.57 5.68 11.55
CA ALA A 401 -17.48 6.41 10.92
C ALA A 401 -17.88 7.85 10.65
N ALA A 402 -16.91 8.74 10.69
CA ALA A 402 -17.05 10.13 10.24
C ALA A 402 -15.83 10.56 9.43
N VAL A 403 -16.05 11.45 8.47
CA VAL A 403 -15.03 12.21 7.73
C VAL A 403 -15.34 13.67 7.96
N ARG A 404 -14.33 14.44 8.39
CA ARG A 404 -14.41 15.89 8.58
C ARG A 404 -13.50 16.61 7.59
N ILE A 405 -14.00 17.70 7.01
CA ILE A 405 -13.35 18.50 5.97
C ILE A 405 -13.44 19.97 6.40
N PRO A 406 -12.34 20.60 6.85
CA PRO A 406 -12.34 22.03 7.18
C PRO A 406 -12.60 22.87 5.92
N VAL A 407 -13.70 23.61 5.91
CA VAL A 407 -14.05 24.54 4.83
C VAL A 407 -13.78 25.95 5.35
N PRO A 408 -12.72 26.63 4.89
CA PRO A 408 -12.47 27.99 5.37
C PRO A 408 -13.66 28.88 5.04
N GLY A 409 -14.20 29.55 6.05
CA GLY A 409 -15.16 30.63 5.83
C GLY A 409 -14.53 31.73 4.97
N ASP A 410 -15.36 32.42 4.21
CA ASP A 410 -14.94 33.61 3.48
C ASP A 410 -14.40 34.63 4.49
N ALA A 411 -13.22 35.20 4.20
CA ALA A 411 -12.60 36.16 5.11
C ALA A 411 -13.50 37.40 5.23
N PRO A 412 -13.75 37.95 6.44
CA PRO A 412 -14.61 39.12 6.59
C PRO A 412 -14.06 40.30 5.77
N GLY A 413 -14.86 40.79 4.82
CA GLY A 413 -14.47 41.83 3.86
C GLY A 413 -13.97 41.32 2.50
N ALA A 414 -13.81 40.01 2.31
CA ALA A 414 -13.60 39.45 0.98
C ALA A 414 -14.92 39.46 0.20
N HIS A 415 -15.10 40.42 -0.71
CA HIS A 415 -16.21 40.44 -1.66
C HIS A 415 -16.00 39.36 -2.74
N SER A 416 -16.24 38.10 -2.39
CA SER A 416 -16.34 37.01 -3.36
C SER A 416 -17.58 37.21 -4.24
N VAL A 417 -17.38 37.19 -5.56
CA VAL A 417 -18.48 37.20 -6.53
C VAL A 417 -19.03 35.78 -6.64
N GLY A 418 -19.91 35.41 -5.71
CA GLY A 418 -20.55 34.09 -5.68
C GLY A 418 -21.02 33.71 -4.27
N PRO A 419 -21.81 32.61 -4.15
CA PRO A 419 -22.27 32.12 -2.86
C PRO A 419 -21.10 31.57 -2.02
N PRO A 420 -21.19 31.59 -0.67
CA PRO A 420 -20.24 30.94 0.20
C PRO A 420 -20.10 29.44 -0.10
N VAL A 421 -18.87 28.92 -0.05
CA VAL A 421 -18.59 27.49 -0.35
C VAL A 421 -19.38 26.55 0.55
N ALA A 422 -19.55 26.94 1.82
CA ALA A 422 -20.33 26.17 2.79
C ALA A 422 -21.82 26.10 2.42
N GLU A 423 -22.40 27.19 1.89
CA GLU A 423 -23.80 27.22 1.46
C GLU A 423 -24.02 26.38 0.19
N ALA A 424 -23.12 26.50 -0.79
CA ALA A 424 -23.13 25.67 -1.99
C ALA A 424 -23.03 24.16 -1.65
N LEU A 425 -22.11 23.78 -0.78
CA LEU A 425 -21.97 22.40 -0.30
C LEU A 425 -23.21 21.93 0.48
N ASP A 426 -23.79 22.78 1.32
CA ASP A 426 -25.02 22.45 2.08
C ASP A 426 -26.21 22.18 1.15
N ASN A 427 -26.40 23.04 0.14
CA ASN A 427 -27.44 22.87 -0.87
C ASN A 427 -27.23 21.57 -1.69
N ALA A 428 -25.99 21.29 -2.13
CA ALA A 428 -25.69 20.10 -2.90
C ALA A 428 -25.87 18.80 -2.10
N LEU A 429 -25.46 18.79 -0.84
CA LEU A 429 -25.68 17.64 0.07
C LEU A 429 -27.16 17.46 0.39
N SER A 430 -27.92 18.55 0.53
CA SER A 430 -29.39 18.50 0.72
C SER A 430 -30.11 17.96 -0.51
N ALA A 431 -29.78 18.44 -1.71
CA ALA A 431 -30.32 17.93 -2.96
C ALA A 431 -30.01 16.43 -3.15
N GLY A 432 -28.74 16.03 -2.91
CA GLY A 432 -28.30 14.64 -2.98
C GLY A 432 -29.00 13.73 -1.96
N ALA A 433 -29.13 14.16 -0.70
CA ALA A 433 -29.78 13.38 0.35
C ALA A 433 -31.29 13.20 0.07
N ASN A 434 -31.99 14.26 -0.36
CA ASN A 434 -33.38 14.18 -0.76
C ASN A 434 -33.58 13.24 -1.97
N LEU A 435 -32.71 13.31 -2.98
CA LEU A 435 -32.76 12.39 -4.13
C LEU A 435 -32.54 10.93 -3.72
N LEU A 436 -31.57 10.65 -2.84
CA LEU A 436 -31.33 9.30 -2.31
C LEU A 436 -32.53 8.78 -1.50
N GLY A 437 -33.16 9.64 -0.68
CA GLY A 437 -34.40 9.31 0.03
C GLY A 437 -35.55 8.98 -0.94
N ALA A 438 -35.75 9.81 -1.97
CA ALA A 438 -36.80 9.62 -2.98
C ALA A 438 -36.61 8.31 -3.77
N ILE A 439 -35.40 8.03 -4.27
CA ILE A 439 -35.08 6.77 -4.96
C ILE A 439 -35.36 5.59 -4.02
N ARG A 440 -34.87 5.65 -2.78
CA ARG A 440 -35.06 4.54 -1.84
C ARG A 440 -36.52 4.30 -1.47
N ASN A 441 -37.32 5.34 -1.38
CA ASN A 441 -38.76 5.26 -1.10
C ASN A 441 -39.55 4.71 -2.30
N ALA A 442 -39.11 4.98 -3.53
CA ALA A 442 -39.72 4.38 -4.73
C ALA A 442 -39.43 2.87 -4.85
N GLU A 443 -38.26 2.41 -4.39
CA GLU A 443 -37.82 1.01 -4.50
C GLU A 443 -38.23 0.10 -3.33
N SER A 444 -38.70 0.66 -2.21
CA SER A 444 -38.78 -0.06 -0.93
C SER A 444 -40.16 -0.01 -0.28
N THR A 445 -40.77 -1.18 -0.05
CA THR A 445 -41.97 -1.36 0.80
C THR A 445 -41.67 -1.25 2.31
N GLY A 446 -40.62 -0.51 2.67
CA GLY A 446 -40.15 -0.36 4.05
C GLY A 446 -40.70 0.90 4.72
N PRO A 447 -40.23 1.22 5.95
CA PRO A 447 -40.41 2.55 6.52
C PRO A 447 -39.88 3.61 5.55
N LEU A 448 -40.61 4.73 5.43
CA LEU A 448 -40.17 5.86 4.61
C LEU A 448 -38.84 6.41 5.13
N VAL A 449 -37.90 6.59 4.21
CA VAL A 449 -36.65 7.31 4.46
C VAL A 449 -36.95 8.80 4.41
N VAL A 450 -36.67 9.50 5.52
CA VAL A 450 -36.94 10.93 5.69
C VAL A 450 -35.66 11.64 6.06
N LEU A 451 -35.40 12.78 5.40
CA LEU A 451 -34.32 13.69 5.78
C LEU A 451 -34.73 14.45 7.05
N GLN A 452 -34.12 14.10 8.16
CA GLN A 452 -34.24 14.80 9.44
C GLN A 452 -33.24 15.95 9.49
N GLN A 453 -33.55 17.00 10.27
CA GLN A 453 -32.71 18.17 10.48
C GLN A 453 -32.69 18.55 11.97
N GLU A 454 -31.51 18.93 12.46
CA GLU A 454 -31.26 19.43 13.81
C GLU A 454 -30.36 20.67 13.69
N ASP A 455 -30.91 21.84 13.99
CA ASP A 455 -30.16 23.08 14.06
C ASP A 455 -29.97 23.49 15.53
N SER A 456 -28.74 23.81 15.88
CA SER A 456 -28.33 24.36 17.18
C SER A 456 -27.35 25.52 16.94
N GLU A 457 -27.05 26.31 17.99
CA GLU A 457 -26.16 27.47 17.88
C GLU A 457 -24.76 27.15 17.31
N ARG A 458 -24.28 25.91 17.48
CA ARG A 458 -22.92 25.49 17.07
C ARG A 458 -22.90 24.45 15.95
N ILE A 459 -23.98 23.69 15.81
CA ILE A 459 -24.04 22.49 14.97
C ILE A 459 -25.34 22.51 14.16
N ARG A 460 -25.22 22.37 12.84
CA ARG A 460 -26.35 22.08 11.93
C ARG A 460 -26.17 20.69 11.34
N LEU A 461 -27.07 19.76 11.62
CA LEU A 461 -27.01 18.37 11.17
C LEU A 461 -28.23 18.01 10.34
N ARG A 462 -28.03 17.21 9.29
CA ARG A 462 -29.11 16.52 8.57
C ARG A 462 -28.75 15.06 8.33
N TRP A 463 -29.72 14.16 8.50
CA TRP A 463 -29.50 12.73 8.30
C TRP A 463 -30.71 12.02 7.70
N LEU A 464 -30.46 10.94 6.97
CA LEU A 464 -31.51 10.06 6.45
C LEU A 464 -31.87 9.03 7.54
N ASP A 465 -33.02 9.19 8.19
CA ASP A 465 -33.58 8.17 9.08
C ASP A 465 -34.41 7.14 8.30
N GLY A 466 -34.66 5.97 8.88
CA GLY A 466 -35.37 4.84 8.25
C GLY A 466 -34.47 3.84 7.52
N LEU A 467 -33.19 4.15 7.32
CA LEU A 467 -32.20 3.22 6.77
C LEU A 467 -31.73 2.21 7.84
N LYS A 468 -31.68 0.91 7.47
CA LYS A 468 -31.45 -0.20 8.42
C LYS A 468 -30.03 -0.23 9.01
N LEU A 469 -29.01 -0.06 8.17
CA LEU A 469 -27.60 -0.32 8.54
C LEU A 469 -26.92 0.87 9.22
N CYS A 470 -27.28 2.08 8.82
CA CYS A 470 -26.69 3.35 9.25
C CYS A 470 -27.71 4.49 9.04
N ALA A 471 -27.44 5.67 9.60
CA ALA A 471 -28.16 6.90 9.32
C ALA A 471 -27.17 7.91 8.69
N PRO A 472 -26.95 7.86 7.36
CA PRO A 472 -26.05 8.76 6.66
C PRO A 472 -26.36 10.21 7.02
N THR A 473 -25.37 10.87 7.60
CA THR A 473 -25.46 12.19 8.20
C THR A 473 -24.46 13.10 7.53
N TYR A 474 -24.83 14.35 7.29
CA TYR A 474 -23.88 15.42 7.07
C TYR A 474 -24.22 16.62 7.95
N GLY A 475 -23.26 17.51 8.15
CA GLY A 475 -23.50 18.72 8.94
C GLY A 475 -22.31 19.64 9.06
N TRP A 476 -22.54 20.77 9.71
CA TRP A 476 -21.57 21.84 9.90
C TRP A 476 -21.37 22.09 11.38
N ALA A 477 -20.12 22.13 11.83
CA ALA A 477 -19.73 22.63 13.15
C ALA A 477 -18.40 23.40 13.01
N ASP A 478 -18.33 24.62 13.57
CA ASP A 478 -17.11 25.45 13.62
C ASP A 478 -16.33 25.56 12.28
N GLY A 479 -17.05 25.78 11.17
CA GLY A 479 -16.47 25.87 9.82
C GLY A 479 -15.97 24.54 9.23
N THR A 480 -16.32 23.41 9.84
CA THR A 480 -15.96 22.07 9.37
C THR A 480 -17.20 21.34 8.87
N LEU A 481 -17.13 20.79 7.66
CA LEU A 481 -18.11 19.86 7.12
C LEU A 481 -17.85 18.46 7.68
N TYR A 482 -18.89 17.82 8.21
CA TYR A 482 -18.89 16.44 8.66
C TYR A 482 -19.73 15.59 7.70
N LEU A 483 -19.25 14.37 7.41
CA LEU A 483 -19.95 13.31 6.69
C LEU A 483 -19.83 12.03 7.54
N ALA A 484 -20.92 11.51 8.09
CA ALA A 484 -20.90 10.43 9.09
C ALA A 484 -21.96 9.34 8.85
N THR A 485 -21.78 8.17 9.45
CA THR A 485 -22.74 7.05 9.41
C THR A 485 -23.88 7.17 10.43
N SER A 486 -23.77 8.11 11.38
CA SER A 486 -24.78 8.38 12.41
C SER A 486 -24.60 9.80 12.96
N PRO A 487 -25.67 10.52 13.30
CA PRO A 487 -25.57 11.86 13.89
C PRO A 487 -24.89 11.82 15.27
N THR A 488 -24.89 10.67 15.95
CA THR A 488 -24.24 10.51 17.26
C THR A 488 -22.74 10.72 17.23
N VAL A 489 -22.07 10.56 16.09
CA VAL A 489 -20.61 10.75 15.96
C VAL A 489 -20.21 12.20 15.67
N VAL A 490 -21.16 13.03 15.24
CA VAL A 490 -20.91 14.48 15.05
C VAL A 490 -21.25 15.28 16.32
N ARG A 491 -22.02 14.69 17.25
CA ARG A 491 -22.35 15.28 18.56
C ARG A 491 -21.31 14.99 19.66
N THR A 492 -20.27 14.22 19.36
CA THR A 492 -19.14 13.88 20.27
C THR A 492 -17.90 14.67 19.92
#